data_AF-A0A3L7VBG4-F1
#
_entry.id   AF-A0A3L7VBG4-F1
#
_cell.length_a   1.000
_cell.length_b   1.000
_cell.length_c   1.000
_cell.angle_alpha   90.00
_cell.angle_beta   90.00
_cell.angle_gamma   90.00
#
_symmetry.space_group_name_H-M   'P 1'
#
loop_
_entity.id
_entity.type
_entity.pdbx_description
1 polymer ?
#
loop_
_entity_poly.entity_id
_entity_poly.type
_entity_poly.pdbx_seq_one_letter_code
_entity_poly.pdbx_strand_id
1 'polypeptide(L)'
;MRDFAANNPTLKASEIIRELTAQGHKVYPALVSQALRGPADKKPGKKRGRKPGTKNKVVAAARTAKSPKAAPTDTSFGNLKAAADFIRSSGSAESALQAIRDYQKIAALVNG
;
A
#
# COMPACT_ATOMS: atom_id res chain seq x y z
N MET A 1 -17.66 -10.32 15.67
CA MET A 1 -17.96 -9.50 14.47
C MET A 1 -18.69 -10.29 13.40
N ARG A 2 -18.02 -11.23 12.71
CA ARG A 2 -18.67 -12.09 11.69
C ARG A 2 -19.78 -12.96 12.30
N ASP A 3 -19.51 -13.60 13.42
CA ASP A 3 -20.48 -14.51 14.05
C ASP A 3 -21.68 -13.75 14.63
N PHE A 4 -21.44 -12.55 15.16
CA PHE A 4 -22.51 -11.66 15.66
C PHE A 4 -23.43 -11.17 14.54
N ALA A 5 -22.86 -10.82 13.39
CA ALA A 5 -23.62 -10.46 12.20
C ALA A 5 -24.35 -11.66 11.57
N ALA A 6 -23.76 -12.86 11.62
CA ALA A 6 -24.39 -14.09 11.13
C ALA A 6 -25.59 -14.49 11.98
N ASN A 7 -25.53 -14.26 13.30
CA ASN A 7 -26.63 -14.53 14.23
C ASN A 7 -27.73 -13.46 14.19
N ASN A 8 -27.47 -12.29 13.59
CA ASN A 8 -28.43 -11.18 13.48
C ASN A 8 -28.46 -10.61 12.05
N PRO A 9 -29.01 -11.36 11.07
CA PRO A 9 -28.92 -11.01 9.65
C PRO A 9 -29.74 -9.77 9.24
N THR A 10 -30.66 -9.32 10.10
CA THR A 10 -31.53 -8.17 9.85
C THR A 10 -30.96 -6.86 10.37
N LEU A 11 -29.95 -6.90 11.26
CA LEU A 11 -29.36 -5.70 11.84
C LEU A 11 -28.49 -4.97 10.82
N LYS A 12 -28.65 -3.65 10.78
CA LYS A 12 -27.80 -2.79 9.93
C LYS A 12 -26.40 -2.71 10.53
N ALA A 13 -25.41 -2.48 9.67
CA ALA A 13 -24.01 -2.33 10.09
C ALA A 13 -23.84 -1.32 11.24
N SER A 14 -24.63 -0.24 11.25
CA SER A 14 -24.65 0.78 12.30
C SER A 14 -25.13 0.28 13.66
N GLU A 15 -26.08 -0.66 13.68
CA GLU A 15 -26.64 -1.24 14.91
C GLU A 15 -25.67 -2.24 15.51
N ILE A 16 -25.06 -3.07 14.66
CA ILE A 16 -23.99 -4.01 15.04
C ILE A 16 -22.81 -3.25 15.67
N ILE A 17 -22.44 -2.09 15.11
CA ILE A 17 -21.37 -1.25 15.67
C ILE A 17 -21.76 -0.73 17.06
N ARG A 18 -23.00 -0.25 17.23
CA ARG A 18 -23.47 0.27 18.53
C ARG A 18 -23.49 -0.82 19.59
N GLU A 19 -24.02 -2.00 19.29
CA GLU A 19 -24.09 -3.09 20.27
C GLU A 19 -22.71 -3.62 20.65
N LEU A 20 -21.82 -3.82 19.67
CA LEU A 20 -20.47 -4.29 19.95
C LEU A 20 -19.63 -3.24 20.69
N THR A 21 -19.88 -1.95 20.46
CA THR A 21 -19.25 -0.87 21.25
C THR A 21 -19.82 -0.82 22.66
N ALA A 22 -21.13 -1.03 22.84
CA ALA A 22 -21.77 -1.11 24.16
C ALA A 22 -21.29 -2.31 24.99
N GLN A 23 -20.92 -3.42 24.33
CA GLN A 23 -20.26 -4.57 24.93
C GLN A 23 -18.78 -4.32 25.28
N GLY A 24 -18.26 -3.11 25.02
CA GLY A 24 -16.88 -2.71 25.34
C GLY A 24 -15.84 -3.16 24.31
N HIS A 25 -16.26 -3.68 23.15
CA HIS A 25 -15.32 -4.05 22.11
C HIS A 25 -14.87 -2.83 21.30
N LYS A 26 -13.59 -2.79 20.92
CA LYS A 26 -13.08 -1.79 19.98
C LYS A 26 -13.55 -2.13 18.56
N VAL A 27 -14.54 -1.39 18.09
CA VAL A 27 -15.17 -1.61 16.80
C VAL A 27 -14.71 -0.57 15.77
N TYR A 28 -14.26 -1.05 14.61
CA TYR A 28 -13.98 -0.19 13.45
C TYR A 28 -15.08 -0.34 12.40
N PRO A 29 -15.81 0.74 12.05
CA PRO A 29 -16.93 0.69 11.09
C PRO A 29 -16.57 0.09 9.72
N ALA A 30 -15.35 0.33 9.25
CA ALA A 30 -14.84 -0.22 8.00
C ALA A 30 -14.73 -1.76 8.03
N LEU A 31 -14.29 -2.31 9.17
CA LEU A 31 -14.15 -3.76 9.35
C LEU A 31 -15.52 -4.44 9.46
N VAL A 32 -16.52 -3.76 10.04
CA VAL A 32 -17.91 -4.26 10.09
C VAL A 32 -18.50 -4.33 8.69
N SER A 33 -18.37 -3.24 7.92
CA SER A 33 -18.84 -3.17 6.53
C SER A 33 -18.16 -4.23 5.66
N GLN A 34 -16.88 -4.47 5.86
CA GLN A 34 -16.13 -5.49 5.13
C GLN A 34 -16.54 -6.92 5.53
N ALA A 35 -16.78 -7.18 6.82
CA ALA A 35 -17.23 -8.47 7.31
C ALA A 35 -18.63 -8.83 6.80
N LEU A 36 -19.53 -7.84 6.72
CA LEU A 36 -20.89 -7.99 6.19
C LEU A 36 -20.93 -8.16 4.66
N ARG A 37 -19.92 -7.68 3.94
CA ARG A 37 -19.85 -7.78 2.47
C ARG A 37 -19.63 -9.20 1.95
N GLY A 38 -19.51 -10.19 2.84
CA GLY A 38 -19.23 -11.59 2.52
C GLY A 38 -17.84 -11.79 1.90
N PRO A 39 -17.42 -13.04 1.67
CA PRO A 39 -16.33 -13.29 0.73
C PRO A 39 -16.84 -12.78 -0.62
N ALA A 40 -16.32 -11.63 -1.05
CA ALA A 40 -16.67 -11.07 -2.33
C ALA A 40 -16.48 -12.16 -3.38
N ASP A 41 -17.58 -12.61 -3.98
CA ASP A 41 -17.54 -13.25 -5.28
C ASP A 41 -16.55 -12.44 -6.10
N LYS A 42 -15.44 -13.08 -6.48
CA LYS A 42 -14.46 -12.55 -7.42
C LYS A 42 -15.15 -12.45 -8.79
N LYS A 43 -16.22 -11.68 -8.91
CA LYS A 43 -16.72 -11.24 -10.20
C LYS A 43 -15.58 -10.44 -10.79
N PRO A 44 -15.01 -10.85 -11.94
CA PRO A 44 -14.00 -10.06 -12.60
C PRO A 44 -14.67 -8.73 -12.95
N GLY A 45 -14.39 -7.71 -12.14
CA GLY A 45 -14.85 -6.36 -12.42
C GLY A 45 -14.38 -6.03 -13.82
N LYS A 46 -15.32 -5.91 -14.75
CA LYS A 46 -15.08 -5.51 -16.14
C LYS A 46 -14.43 -4.13 -16.05
N LYS A 47 -13.10 -4.08 -16.06
CA LYS A 47 -12.33 -2.84 -16.09
C LYS A 47 -12.83 -2.12 -17.33
N ARG A 48 -13.54 -1.00 -17.15
CA ARG A 48 -13.88 -0.08 -18.25
C ARG A 48 -12.54 0.47 -18.75
N GLY A 49 -11.92 -0.25 -19.69
CA GLY A 49 -10.70 0.20 -20.35
C GLY A 49 -10.94 1.57 -20.95
N ARG A 50 -9.97 2.47 -20.82
CA ARG A 50 -9.93 3.70 -21.62
C ARG A 50 -9.99 3.29 -23.10
N LYS A 51 -10.83 3.96 -23.89
CA LYS A 51 -10.87 3.78 -25.35
C LYS A 51 -9.44 3.92 -25.92
N PRO A 52 -8.91 2.93 -26.65
CA PRO A 52 -7.65 3.10 -27.35
C PRO A 52 -7.92 4.04 -28.53
N GLY A 53 -7.36 5.26 -28.52
CA GLY A 53 -7.58 6.14 -29.67
C GLY A 53 -7.08 7.59 -29.60
N THR A 54 -6.85 8.18 -28.43
CA THR A 54 -6.34 9.56 -28.39
C THR A 54 -4.81 9.57 -28.42
N LYS A 55 -4.24 9.61 -29.63
CA LYS A 55 -2.83 9.95 -29.88
C LYS A 55 -2.61 11.43 -29.55
N ASN A 56 -2.57 11.79 -28.27
CA ASN A 56 -2.05 13.09 -27.89
C ASN A 56 -0.53 13.04 -28.06
N LYS A 57 -0.06 13.66 -29.15
CA LYS A 57 1.35 13.86 -29.48
C LYS A 57 2.01 14.55 -28.29
N VAL A 58 2.76 13.81 -27.48
CA VAL A 58 3.59 14.39 -26.42
C VAL A 58 4.72 15.11 -27.14
N VAL A 59 4.60 16.43 -27.25
CA VAL A 59 5.70 17.28 -27.71
C VAL A 59 6.79 17.17 -26.65
N ALA A 60 7.90 16.52 -27.01
CA ALA A 60 9.10 16.52 -26.19
C ALA A 60 9.59 17.97 -26.09
N ALA A 61 9.22 18.66 -25.00
CA ALA A 61 9.78 19.95 -24.68
C ALA A 61 11.28 19.78 -24.44
N ALA A 62 12.05 20.45 -25.27
CA ALA A 62 13.49 20.33 -25.39
C ALA A 62 14.20 20.59 -24.05
N ARG A 63 15.24 19.79 -23.84
CA ARG A 63 16.30 19.99 -22.85
C ARG A 63 16.87 21.41 -23.00
N THR A 64 16.58 22.32 -22.08
CA THR A 64 17.47 23.40 -21.64
C THR A 64 16.78 24.24 -20.56
N ALA A 65 16.94 23.85 -19.31
CA ALA A 65 16.89 24.79 -18.20
C ALA A 65 17.92 24.34 -17.17
N LYS A 66 19.06 25.02 -17.20
CA LYS A 66 20.18 24.88 -16.27
C LYS A 66 19.71 25.44 -14.93
N SER A 67 19.15 24.58 -14.07
CA SER A 67 18.83 24.91 -12.67
C SER A 67 19.76 24.10 -11.73
N PRO A 68 20.15 24.66 -10.58
CA PRO A 68 21.24 24.12 -9.78
C PRO A 68 20.83 22.81 -9.10
N LYS A 69 21.63 21.77 -9.36
CA LYS A 69 21.87 20.52 -8.61
C LYS A 69 20.99 20.30 -7.36
N ALA A 70 19.71 20.00 -7.56
CA ALA A 70 18.96 19.16 -6.62
C ALA A 70 19.24 17.71 -7.00
N ALA A 71 19.69 16.90 -6.04
CA ALA A 71 19.91 15.47 -6.25
C ALA A 71 18.65 14.87 -6.91
N PRO A 72 18.77 14.05 -7.97
CA PRO A 72 17.60 13.43 -8.55
C PRO A 72 17.02 12.46 -7.52
N THR A 73 15.99 12.90 -6.81
CA THR A 73 15.02 12.00 -6.18
C THR A 73 14.14 11.39 -7.26
N ASP A 74 14.76 10.86 -8.31
CA ASP A 74 14.12 9.89 -9.17
C ASP A 74 13.98 8.64 -8.31
N THR A 75 12.84 8.52 -7.64
CA THR A 75 12.27 7.22 -7.27
C THR A 75 11.95 6.49 -8.56
N SER A 76 13.01 6.11 -9.28
CA SER A 76 12.96 5.21 -10.40
C SER A 76 12.30 3.95 -9.91
N PHE A 77 11.31 3.48 -10.66
CA PHE A 77 10.58 2.25 -10.35
C PHE A 77 11.54 1.07 -10.09
N GLY A 78 12.71 1.06 -10.75
CA GLY A 78 13.77 0.08 -10.50
C GLY A 78 14.30 0.11 -9.06
N ASN A 79 14.54 1.29 -8.51
CA ASN A 79 15.05 1.46 -7.14
C ASN A 79 14.00 1.03 -6.10
N LEU A 80 12.72 1.36 -6.36
CA LEU A 80 11.62 0.93 -5.49
C LEU A 80 11.44 -0.59 -5.52
N LYS A 81 11.57 -1.21 -6.70
CA LYS A 81 11.51 -2.66 -6.83
C LYS A 81 12.68 -3.34 -6.10
N ALA A 82 13.90 -2.85 -6.30
CA ALA A 82 15.07 -3.37 -5.61
C ALA A 82 14.94 -3.25 -4.08
N ALA A 83 14.44 -2.11 -3.58
CA ALA A 83 14.18 -1.92 -2.16
C ALA A 83 13.10 -2.90 -1.64
N ALA A 84 12.03 -3.12 -2.39
CA ALA A 84 10.98 -4.05 -2.02
C ALA A 84 11.48 -5.51 -1.99
N ASP A 85 12.29 -5.90 -2.97
CA ASP A 85 12.88 -7.24 -3.02
C ASP A 85 13.89 -7.44 -1.88
N PHE A 86 14.66 -6.42 -1.52
CA PHE A 86 15.56 -6.44 -0.36
C PHE A 86 14.83 -6.58 0.98
N ILE A 87 13.72 -5.85 1.17
CA ILE A 87 12.89 -6.00 2.37
C ILE A 87 12.31 -7.41 2.44
N ARG A 88 11.87 -7.96 1.29
CA ARG A 88 11.36 -9.33 1.21
C ARG A 88 12.43 -10.37 1.56
N SER A 89 13.67 -10.21 1.07
CA SER A 89 14.76 -11.13 1.41
C SER A 89 15.20 -11.03 2.87
N SER A 90 15.04 -9.87 3.50
CA SER A 90 15.39 -9.64 4.90
C SER A 90 14.31 -10.12 5.88
N GLY A 91 13.14 -10.54 5.38
CA GLY A 91 12.01 -11.04 6.19
C GLY A 91 11.17 -9.95 6.84
N SER A 92 11.75 -8.81 7.22
CA SER A 92 11.02 -7.63 7.71
C SER A 92 11.70 -6.32 7.34
N ALA A 93 10.95 -5.22 7.41
CA ALA A 93 11.49 -3.88 7.17
C ALA A 93 12.52 -3.49 8.26
N GLU A 94 12.29 -3.87 9.51
CA GLU A 94 13.23 -3.63 10.61
C GLU A 94 14.56 -4.36 10.40
N SER A 95 14.50 -5.63 9.97
CA SER A 95 15.70 -6.40 9.66
C SER A 95 16.49 -5.80 8.48
N ALA A 96 15.79 -5.36 7.44
CA ALA A 96 16.41 -4.68 6.29
C ALA A 96 17.12 -3.39 6.71
N LEU A 97 16.50 -2.58 7.59
CA LEU A 97 17.12 -1.37 8.13
C LEU A 97 18.36 -1.68 8.97
N GLN A 98 18.31 -2.75 9.77
CA GLN A 98 19.45 -3.17 10.58
C GLN A 98 20.61 -3.65 9.69
N ALA A 99 20.32 -4.44 8.66
CA ALA A 99 21.31 -4.87 7.67
C ALA A 99 21.99 -3.67 6.99
N ILE A 100 21.22 -2.64 6.60
CA ILE A 100 21.78 -1.40 6.02
C ILE A 100 22.75 -0.72 6.99
N ARG A 101 22.39 -0.62 8.27
CA ARG A 101 23.26 -0.02 9.30
C ARG A 101 24.55 -0.81 9.48
N ASP A 102 24.46 -2.14 9.48
CA ASP A 102 25.62 -3.00 9.67
C ASP A 102 26.55 -2.92 8.44
N TYR A 103 26.00 -2.87 7.22
CA TYR A 103 26.79 -2.56 6.02
C TYR A 103 27.48 -1.20 6.09
N GLN A 104 26.82 -0.15 6.59
CA GLN A 104 27.43 1.17 6.75
C GLN A 104 28.59 1.17 7.74
N LYS A 105 28.47 0.44 8.86
CA LYS A 105 29.56 0.28 9.83
C LYS A 105 30.76 -0.43 9.21
N ILE A 106 30.53 -1.52 8.47
CA ILE A 106 31.60 -2.26 7.79
C ILE A 106 32.26 -1.38 6.74
N ALA A 107 31.48 -0.66 5.93
CA ALA A 107 32.02 0.23 4.91
C ALA A 107 32.86 1.37 5.50
N ALA A 108 32.48 1.89 6.67
CA ALA A 108 33.27 2.89 7.38
C ALA A 108 34.60 2.34 7.90
N LEU A 109 34.63 1.07 8.34
CA LEU A 109 35.86 0.40 8.79
C LEU A 109 36.81 0.02 7.65
N VAL A 110 36.28 -0.18 6.44
CA VAL A 110 37.08 -0.56 5.26
C VAL A 110 37.65 0.66 4.53
N ASN A 111 36.99 1.83 4.63
CA ASN A 111 37.40 3.05 3.93
C ASN A 111 38.01 4.13 4.86
N GLY A 112 38.15 3.85 6.16
CA GLY A 112 38.83 4.70 7.14
C GLY A 112 40.11 4.05 7.62
#